data_AF-A0A7K2AXP5-F1
#
_entry.id   AF-A0A7K2AXP5-F1
#
_cell.length_a   1.000
_cell.length_b   1.000
_cell.length_c   1.000
_cell.angle_alpha   90.00
_cell.angle_beta   90.00
_cell.angle_gamma   90.00
#
_symmetry.space_group_name_H-M   'P 1'
#
loop_
_entity.id
_entity.type
_entity.pdbx_description
1 polymer ?
#
loop_
_entity_poly.entity_id
_entity_poly.type
_entity_poly.pdbx_seq_one_letter_code
_entity_poly.pdbx_strand_id
1 'polypeptide(L)' 'MYRPKGVADHRYIGDKRSGAVYDLDMVPEDDSPAAAAGRPSRAVIDELVASGRYLCFAPDTLAEARNRGYRLRGG' A
#
# COMPACT_ATOMS: atom_id res chain seq x y z
N MET A 1 2.73 -12.15 6.34
CA MET A 1 2.35 -10.90 5.64
C MET A 1 2.97 -9.73 6.39
N TYR A 2 3.48 -8.72 5.67
CA TYR A 2 4.14 -7.57 6.29
C TYR A 2 3.17 -6.43 6.64
N ARG A 3 3.13 -5.99 7.90
CA ARG A 3 2.31 -4.85 8.35
C ARG A 3 3.08 -3.87 9.25
N PRO A 4 3.35 -2.64 8.80
CA PRO A 4 3.92 -1.58 9.63
C PRO A 4 2.94 -1.15 10.74
N LYS A 5 3.46 -0.86 11.94
CA LYS A 5 2.64 -0.49 13.12
C LYS A 5 1.69 0.69 12.88
N GLY A 6 2.09 1.68 12.09
CA GLY A 6 1.29 2.90 11.87
C GLY A 6 0.02 2.69 11.02
N VAL A 7 -0.07 1.56 10.32
CA VAL A 7 -1.17 1.23 9.40
C VAL A 7 -1.61 -0.23 9.57
N ALA A 8 -1.33 -0.83 10.73
CA ALA A 8 -1.53 -2.24 10.97
C ALA A 8 -3.00 -2.67 10.88
N ASP A 9 -3.94 -1.75 11.11
CA ASP A 9 -5.39 -1.99 11.06
C ASP A 9 -6.02 -1.72 9.68
N HIS A 10 -5.21 -1.33 8.69
CA HIS A 10 -5.67 -1.04 7.35
C HIS A 10 -5.12 -2.07 6.35
N ARG A 11 -5.92 -2.38 5.33
CA ARG A 11 -5.50 -3.16 4.17
C ARG A 11 -5.02 -2.24 3.04
N TYR A 12 -5.69 -1.11 2.81
CA TYR A 12 -5.32 -0.21 1.73
C TYR A 12 -4.73 1.10 2.25
N ILE A 13 -3.56 1.46 1.74
CA ILE A 13 -2.97 2.79 1.96
C ILE A 13 -2.70 3.48 0.63
N GLY A 14 -3.02 4.76 0.56
CA GLY A 14 -2.80 5.60 -0.61
C GLY A 14 -1.59 6.51 -0.43
N ASP A 15 -0.67 6.54 -1.40
CA ASP A 15 0.41 7.53 -1.48
C ASP A 15 -0.14 8.85 -2.03
N LYS A 16 -0.13 9.89 -1.19
CA LYS A 16 -0.63 11.22 -1.54
C LYS A 16 0.17 11.89 -2.66
N ARG A 17 1.41 11.46 -2.88
CA ARG A 17 2.31 12.03 -3.91
C ARG A 17 1.94 11.56 -5.31
N SER A 18 1.64 10.26 -5.45
CA SER A 18 1.49 9.61 -6.75
C SER A 18 0.04 9.23 -7.09
N GLY A 19 -0.87 9.24 -6.11
CA GLY A 19 -2.20 8.66 -6.26
C GLY A 19 -2.16 7.13 -6.39
N ALA A 20 -1.05 6.48 -6.02
CA ALA A 20 -0.98 5.02 -5.97
C ALA A 20 -1.69 4.50 -4.71
N VAL A 21 -2.48 3.43 -4.84
CA VAL A 21 -2.95 2.64 -3.68
C VAL A 21 -2.18 1.32 -3.64
N TYR A 22 -1.81 0.91 -2.43
CA TYR A 22 -1.11 -0.32 -2.12
C TYR A 22 -1.99 -1.22 -1.25
N ASP A 23 -2.03 -2.51 -1.59
CA ASP A 23 -2.68 -3.56 -0.78
C ASP A 23 -1.64 -4.19 0.15
N LEU A 24 -1.76 -3.92 1.46
CA LEU A 24 -0.83 -4.39 2.48
C LEU A 24 -0.86 -5.92 2.65
N ASP A 25 -1.98 -6.58 2.30
CA ASP A 25 -2.06 -8.05 2.32
C ASP A 25 -1.28 -8.68 1.16
N MET A 26 -0.92 -7.89 0.15
CA MET A 26 -0.12 -8.32 -1.00
C MET A 26 1.36 -7.97 -0.84
N VAL A 27 1.79 -7.41 0.30
CA VAL A 27 3.22 -7.13 0.53
C VAL A 27 3.93 -8.43 0.93
N PRO A 28 4.91 -8.92 0.15
CA PRO A 28 5.65 -10.13 0.49
C PRO A 28 6.49 -9.91 1.75
N GLU A 29 6.77 -11.00 2.47
CA GLU A 29 7.60 -10.95 3.69
C GLU A 29 9.10 -10.75 3.39
N ASP A 30 9.51 -11.14 2.17
CA ASP A 30 10.86 -11.04 1.65
C ASP A 30 10.87 -10.24 0.34
N ASP A 31 11.94 -9.48 0.10
CA ASP A 31 12.08 -8.57 -1.04
C ASP A 31 12.66 -9.27 -2.30
N SER A 32 12.66 -10.62 -2.36
CA SER A 32 13.13 -11.36 -3.53
C SER A 32 12.37 -10.99 -4.82
N PRO A 33 13.06 -10.94 -5.97
CA PRO A 33 12.44 -10.56 -7.25
C PRO A 33 11.32 -11.53 -7.68
N ALA A 34 11.40 -12.80 -7.29
CA ALA A 34 10.34 -13.78 -7.52
C ALA A 34 9.05 -13.46 -6.75
N ALA A 35 9.17 -12.80 -5.60
CA ALA A 35 8.03 -12.36 -4.81
C ALA A 35 7.44 -11.02 -5.30
N ALA A 36 8.19 -10.24 -6.09
CA ALA A 36 7.84 -8.87 -6.46
C ALA A 36 6.92 -8.70 -7.69
N ALA A 37 6.58 -9.77 -8.43
CA ALA A 37 5.76 -9.66 -9.64
C ALA A 37 4.40 -8.99 -9.36
N GLY A 38 4.26 -7.72 -9.73
CA GLY A 38 3.04 -6.93 -9.50
C GLY A 38 2.75 -6.63 -8.01
N ARG A 39 3.72 -6.73 -7.10
CA ARG A 39 3.48 -6.47 -5.68
C ARG A 39 4.36 -5.34 -5.15
N PRO A 40 3.87 -4.49 -4.23
CA PRO A 40 4.71 -3.50 -3.57
C PRO A 40 5.80 -4.18 -2.74
N SER A 41 7.03 -3.68 -2.81
CA SER A 41 8.10 -4.12 -1.92
C SER A 41 7.91 -3.57 -0.51
N ARG A 42 8.49 -4.25 0.48
CA ARG A 42 8.44 -3.82 1.88
C ARG A 42 9.07 -2.44 2.07
N ALA A 43 10.21 -2.20 1.41
CA ALA A 43 10.92 -0.93 1.47
C ALA A 43 10.07 0.26 0.99
N VAL A 44 9.23 0.08 -0.03
CA VAL A 44 8.33 1.13 -0.52
C VAL A 44 7.25 1.45 0.51
N ILE A 45 6.68 0.44 1.15
CA ILE A 45 5.67 0.63 2.20
C ILE A 45 6.30 1.31 3.43
N ASP A 46 7.50 0.90 3.82
CA ASP A 46 8.20 1.48 4.98
C ASP A 46 8.58 2.93 4.76
N GLU A 47 9.12 3.27 3.58
CA GLU A 47 9.39 4.68 3.23
C GLU A 47 8.11 5.50 3.22
N LEU A 48 7.04 4.97 2.62
CA LEU A 48 5.77 5.68 2.54
C LEU A 48 5.19 5.97 3.93
N VAL A 49 5.19 4.97 4.83
CA VAL A 49 4.70 5.13 6.21
C VAL A 49 5.60 6.09 6.99
N ALA A 50 6.93 5.94 6.88
CA ALA A 50 7.89 6.81 7.55
C ALA A 50 7.79 8.27 7.08
N SER A 51 7.47 8.51 5.80
CA SER A 51 7.28 9.85 5.25
C SER A 51 6.02 10.56 5.79
N GLY A 52 5.05 9.82 6.33
CA GLY A 52 3.74 10.35 6.73
C GLY A 52 2.87 10.83 5.56
N ARG A 53 3.30 10.66 4.31
CA ARG A 53 2.61 11.15 3.10
C ARG A 53 1.64 10.12 2.53
N TYR A 54 0.93 9.41 3.41
CA TYR A 54 -0.10 8.45 3.04
C TYR A 54 -1.47 8.85 3.59
N LEU A 55 -2.52 8.19 3.12
CA LEU A 55 -3.84 8.18 3.76
C LEU A 55 -4.42 6.77 3.81
N CYS A 56 -5.31 6.56 4.76
CA CYS A 56 -6.15 5.37 4.87
C CYS A 56 -7.55 5.69 4.34
N PHE A 57 -8.27 4.67 3.89
CA PHE A 57 -9.60 4.81 3.31
C PHE A 57 -10.69 4.45 4.32
N ALA A 58 -11.86 5.07 4.17
CA ALA A 58 -13.05 4.78 4.95
C ALA A 58 -14.27 4.84 4.00
N PRO A 59 -14.88 3.69 3.64
CA PRO A 59 -14.50 2.34 4.05
C PRO A 59 -13.14 1.90 3.49
N ASP A 60 -12.42 1.01 4.20
CA ASP A 60 -11.10 0.51 3.81
C ASP A 60 -11.21 -0.50 2.65
N THR A 61 -11.47 0.02 1.45
CA THR A 61 -11.73 -0.78 0.25
C THR A 61 -11.04 -0.17 -0.97
N LEU A 62 -10.67 -1.01 -1.93
CA LEU A 62 -10.12 -0.56 -3.21
C LEU A 62 -11.12 0.29 -4.02
N ALA A 63 -12.43 0.02 -3.87
CA ALA A 63 -13.47 0.83 -4.49
C ALA A 63 -13.44 2.29 -3.99
N GLU A 64 -13.34 2.48 -2.66
CA GLU A 64 -13.22 3.82 -2.08
C GLU A 64 -11.95 4.53 -2.54
N ALA A 65 -10.81 3.81 -2.62
CA ALA A 65 -9.58 4.36 -3.14
C ALA A 65 -9.74 4.87 -4.59
N ARG A 66 -10.37 4.07 -5.45
CA ARG A 66 -10.65 4.44 -6.85
C ARG A 66 -11.60 5.63 -6.95
N ASN A 67 -12.63 5.70 -6.11
CA ASN A 67 -13.54 6.84 -6.05
C ASN A 67 -12.82 8.15 -5.68
N ARG A 68 -11.75 8.06 -4.87
CA ARG A 68 -10.86 9.19 -4.53
C ARG A 68 -9.75 9.45 -5.55
N GLY A 69 -9.78 8.80 -6.71
CA GLY A 69 -8.82 8.98 -7.80
C GLY A 69 -7.53 8.16 -7.67
N TYR A 70 -7.44 7.24 -6.70
CA TYR A 70 -6.26 6.39 -6.55
C TYR A 70 -6.27 5.20 -7.51
N ARG A 71 -5.08 4.74 -7.91
CA ARG A 71 -4.88 3.60 -8.82
C ARG A 71 -4.02 2.53 -8.17
N LEU A 72 -4.45 1.28 -8.24
CA LEU A 72 -3.69 0.15 -7.71
C LEU A 72 -2.39 0.02 -8.49
N ARG A 73 -1.24 0.14 -7.81
CA ARG A 73 0.06 -0.16 -8.41
C ARG A 73 0.41 -1.62 -8.11
N GLY A 74 0.56 -2.42 -9.17
CA GLY A 74 0.80 -3.85 -9.07
C GLY A 74 -0.16 -4.76 -9.87
N GLY A 75 -1.04 -4.19 -10.70
CA GLY A 75 -1.85 -4.96 -11.65
C GLY A 75 -1.19 -5.06 -13.02
#